data_AF-A0A1V8UAR4-F1
#
_entry.id   AF-A0A1V8UAR4-F1
#
_cell.length_a   1.000
_cell.length_b   1.000
_cell.length_c   1.000
_cell.angle_alpha   90.00
_cell.angle_beta   90.00
_cell.angle_gamma   90.00
#
_symmetry.space_group_name_H-M   'P 1'
#
loop_
_entity.id
_entity.type
_entity.pdbx_description
1 polymer ?
#
loop_
_entity_poly.entity_id
_entity_poly.type
_entity_poly.pdbx_seq_one_letter_code
_entity_poly.pdbx_strand_id
1 'polypeptide(L)'
;MSARADNADLRLTAKGHAAGVISSSRWRHFSDTKAQLDSLRELLESHSSGSQSWIAKGLPVRNDTHRRNAFDLLASSSITTSTLLPLIPALASYSPVLLARMDIEGTYAPYITQQTSTAASMVRDEELKLPGDLDYESISGLSFEEKRALERVRPESVGMARRVEGVTPTGALRVAVYVKGIGRRRERESMVKESVEGMGISEEGLAVA
;
A
#
# COMPACT_ATOMS: atom_id res chain seq x y z
N MET A 1 8.22 10.41 -2.53
CA MET A 1 8.84 10.53 -3.87
C MET A 1 7.89 10.10 -4.99
N SER A 2 6.62 10.53 -4.93
CA SER A 2 5.71 10.44 -6.08
C SER A 2 5.88 11.62 -7.04
N ALA A 3 6.33 12.78 -6.54
CA ALA A 3 6.55 13.99 -7.33
C ALA A 3 8.03 14.12 -7.69
N ARG A 4 8.37 13.72 -8.92
CA ARG A 4 9.70 13.94 -9.51
C ARG A 4 9.56 14.84 -10.72
N ALA A 5 10.62 15.56 -11.05
CA ALA A 5 10.61 16.46 -12.20
C ALA A 5 10.39 15.71 -13.53
N ASP A 6 10.94 14.50 -13.65
CA ASP A 6 10.94 13.70 -14.88
C ASP A 6 9.64 12.92 -15.14
N ASN A 7 8.71 12.89 -14.18
CA ASN A 7 7.38 12.28 -14.33
C ASN A 7 6.21 13.29 -14.22
N ALA A 8 6.52 14.59 -14.26
CA ALA A 8 5.52 15.65 -14.15
C ALA A 8 4.48 15.59 -15.27
N ASP A 9 4.89 15.25 -16.48
CA ASP A 9 4.03 15.02 -17.64
C ASP A 9 3.01 13.90 -17.40
N LEU A 10 3.43 12.74 -16.86
CA LEU A 10 2.54 11.62 -16.52
C LEU A 10 1.53 12.00 -15.44
N ARG A 11 1.92 12.87 -14.50
CA ARG A 11 1.05 13.33 -13.40
C ARG A 11 0.06 14.42 -13.79
N LEU A 12 0.46 15.33 -14.68
CA LEU A 12 -0.24 16.61 -14.89
C LEU A 12 -0.79 16.81 -16.29
N THR A 13 -0.22 16.20 -17.34
CA THR A 13 -0.64 16.49 -18.73
C THR A 13 -2.09 16.11 -18.99
N ALA A 14 -2.55 14.96 -18.48
CA ALA A 14 -3.95 14.56 -18.60
C ALA A 14 -4.90 15.54 -17.89
N LYS A 15 -4.51 16.06 -16.71
CA LYS A 15 -5.29 17.05 -15.98
C LYS A 15 -5.34 18.38 -16.72
N GLY A 16 -4.21 18.83 -17.26
CA GLY A 16 -4.14 20.04 -18.07
C GLY A 16 -4.95 19.94 -19.36
N HIS A 17 -4.98 18.76 -20.00
CA HIS A 17 -5.81 18.53 -21.19
C HIS A 17 -7.31 18.59 -20.83
N ALA A 18 -7.71 17.94 -19.73
CA ALA A 18 -9.09 18.04 -19.22
C ALA A 18 -9.49 19.48 -18.86
N ALA A 19 -8.54 20.30 -18.40
CA ALA A 19 -8.75 21.71 -18.11
C ALA A 19 -8.63 22.64 -19.34
N GLY A 20 -8.36 22.12 -20.54
CA GLY A 20 -8.27 22.89 -21.77
C GLY A 20 -6.98 23.71 -21.96
N VAL A 21 -5.95 23.51 -21.12
CA VAL A 21 -4.69 24.29 -21.17
C VAL A 21 -3.56 23.60 -21.95
N ILE A 22 -3.79 22.40 -22.47
CA ILE A 22 -2.81 21.62 -23.24
C ILE A 22 -3.20 21.63 -24.71
N SER A 23 -2.26 22.01 -25.58
CA SER A 23 -2.47 21.99 -27.04
C SER A 23 -2.59 20.56 -27.57
N SER A 24 -3.30 20.38 -28.68
CA SER A 24 -3.48 19.06 -29.32
C SER A 24 -2.16 18.42 -29.74
N SER A 25 -1.16 19.23 -30.16
CA SER A 25 0.17 18.72 -30.48
C SER A 25 0.89 18.15 -29.26
N ARG A 26 0.81 18.85 -28.11
CA ARG A 26 1.41 18.38 -26.86
C ARG A 26 0.69 17.16 -26.32
N TRP A 27 -0.64 17.12 -26.45
CA TRP A 27 -1.44 15.95 -26.09
C TRP A 27 -1.04 14.72 -26.90
N ARG A 28 -0.98 14.82 -28.23
CA ARG A 28 -0.56 13.71 -29.10
C ARG A 28 0.82 13.18 -28.70
N HIS A 29 1.82 14.06 -28.55
CA HIS A 29 3.17 13.65 -28.15
C HIS A 29 3.18 12.93 -26.78
N PHE A 30 2.42 13.44 -25.81
CA PHE A 30 2.26 12.80 -24.51
C PHE A 30 1.59 11.43 -24.62
N SER A 31 0.50 11.32 -25.38
CA SER A 31 -0.23 10.06 -25.57
C SER A 31 0.64 9.00 -26.24
N ASP A 32 1.39 9.37 -27.28
CA ASP A 32 2.31 8.46 -27.98
C ASP A 32 3.43 7.98 -27.03
N THR A 33 4.05 8.91 -26.31
CA THR A 33 5.10 8.59 -25.32
C THR A 33 4.56 7.69 -24.21
N LYS A 34 3.36 7.98 -23.70
CA LYS A 34 2.72 7.18 -22.66
C LYS A 34 2.42 5.77 -23.17
N ALA A 35 1.88 5.62 -24.37
CA ALA A 35 1.60 4.31 -24.96
C ALA A 35 2.87 3.47 -25.09
N GLN A 36 3.99 4.07 -25.52
CA GLN A 36 5.28 3.40 -25.62
C GLN A 36 5.86 2.99 -24.25
N LEU A 37 5.68 3.82 -23.21
CA LEU A 37 6.08 3.46 -21.85
C LEU A 37 5.24 2.32 -21.29
N ASP A 38 3.93 2.35 -21.53
CA ASP A 38 3.01 1.29 -21.09
C ASP A 38 3.36 -0.04 -21.80
N SER A 39 3.60 -0.03 -23.10
CA SER A 39 4.00 -1.24 -23.84
C SER A 39 5.38 -1.77 -23.42
N LEU A 40 6.34 -0.88 -23.13
CA LEU A 40 7.66 -1.24 -22.62
C LEU A 40 7.56 -1.88 -21.24
N ARG A 41 6.69 -1.34 -20.37
CA ARG A 41 6.41 -1.90 -19.05
C ARG A 41 5.82 -3.30 -19.18
N GLU A 42 4.79 -3.48 -20.00
CA GLU A 42 4.15 -4.78 -20.23
C GLU A 42 5.17 -5.81 -20.74
N LEU A 43 6.04 -5.42 -21.67
CA LEU A 43 7.12 -6.27 -22.17
C LEU A 43 8.05 -6.73 -21.03
N LEU A 44 8.43 -5.84 -20.12
CA LEU A 44 9.30 -6.20 -19.00
C LEU A 44 8.58 -7.08 -17.97
N GLU A 45 7.32 -6.78 -17.68
CA GLU A 45 6.48 -7.53 -16.73
C GLU A 45 6.15 -8.94 -17.24
N SER A 46 6.04 -9.14 -18.56
CA SER A 46 5.81 -10.46 -19.17
C SER A 46 7.00 -11.40 -19.03
N HIS A 47 8.21 -10.88 -18.79
CA HIS A 47 9.42 -11.67 -18.61
C HIS A 47 9.64 -11.99 -17.13
N SER A 48 8.98 -13.04 -16.64
CA SER A 48 9.07 -13.49 -15.24
C SER A 48 9.90 -14.76 -15.09
N SER A 49 10.84 -14.77 -14.14
CA SER A 49 11.62 -15.96 -13.79
C SER A 49 12.00 -16.00 -12.31
N GLY A 50 12.40 -17.18 -11.84
CA GLY A 50 12.99 -17.34 -10.51
C GLY A 50 14.42 -16.80 -10.46
N SER A 51 14.91 -16.48 -9.26
CA SER A 51 16.24 -15.91 -9.04
C SER A 51 17.36 -16.74 -9.69
N GLN A 52 17.35 -18.07 -9.57
CA GLN A 52 18.38 -18.92 -10.16
C GLN A 52 18.43 -18.84 -11.70
N SER A 53 17.28 -18.68 -12.37
CA SER A 53 17.24 -18.53 -13.82
C SER A 53 17.84 -17.20 -14.26
N TRP A 54 17.62 -16.13 -13.51
CA TRP A 54 18.24 -14.83 -13.76
C TRP A 54 19.75 -14.84 -13.52
N ILE A 55 20.20 -15.49 -12.45
CA ILE A 55 21.63 -15.67 -12.15
C ILE A 55 22.32 -16.49 -13.25
N ALA A 56 21.69 -17.57 -13.74
CA ALA A 56 22.21 -18.36 -14.84
C ALA A 56 22.34 -17.56 -16.16
N LYS A 57 21.54 -16.51 -16.31
CA LYS A 57 21.62 -15.54 -17.42
C LYS A 57 22.63 -14.41 -17.18
N GLY A 58 23.41 -14.49 -16.10
CA GLY A 58 24.48 -13.53 -15.78
C GLY A 58 24.01 -12.25 -15.08
N LEU A 59 22.76 -12.17 -14.61
CA LEU A 59 22.27 -10.99 -13.90
C LEU A 59 22.67 -11.03 -12.41
N PRO A 60 23.07 -9.89 -11.82
CA PRO A 60 23.48 -9.78 -10.42
C PRO A 60 22.26 -9.77 -9.48
N VAL A 61 21.50 -10.87 -9.47
CA VAL A 61 20.28 -11.04 -8.68
C VAL A 61 20.59 -11.82 -7.40
N ARG A 62 20.03 -11.39 -6.26
CA ARG A 62 20.08 -12.16 -5.01
C ARG A 62 19.38 -13.51 -5.18
N ASN A 63 20.07 -14.60 -4.82
CA ASN A 63 19.47 -15.94 -4.78
C ASN A 63 18.43 -16.01 -3.65
N ASP A 64 17.16 -16.08 -4.02
CA ASP A 64 16.03 -16.26 -3.12
C ASP A 64 14.88 -17.01 -3.81
N THR A 65 13.84 -17.37 -3.07
CA THR A 65 12.69 -18.12 -3.59
C THR A 65 11.69 -17.24 -4.33
N HIS A 66 11.92 -15.93 -4.41
CA HIS A 66 10.99 -15.00 -5.02
C HIS A 66 11.14 -14.99 -6.55
N ARG A 67 10.01 -15.08 -7.23
CA ARG A 67 9.92 -14.80 -8.66
C ARG A 67 9.85 -13.30 -8.87
N ARG A 68 10.60 -12.81 -9.85
CA ARG A 68 10.66 -11.40 -10.24
C ARG A 68 10.58 -11.28 -11.74
N ASN A 69 9.78 -10.34 -12.22
CA ASN A 69 9.77 -9.97 -13.63
C ASN A 69 10.94 -9.01 -13.92
N ALA A 70 11.21 -8.76 -15.21
CA ALA A 70 12.33 -7.92 -15.61
C ALA A 70 12.16 -6.46 -15.14
N PHE A 71 10.92 -5.97 -14.99
CA PHE A 71 10.65 -4.64 -14.43
C PHE A 71 11.02 -4.56 -12.95
N ASP A 72 10.70 -5.59 -12.15
CA ASP A 72 11.06 -5.68 -10.73
C ASP A 72 12.58 -5.65 -10.53
N LEU A 73 13.35 -6.18 -11.50
CA LEU A 73 14.81 -6.20 -11.42
C LEU A 73 15.41 -4.79 -11.54
N LEU A 74 14.74 -3.87 -12.22
CA LEU A 74 15.16 -2.47 -12.35
C LEU A 74 15.14 -1.70 -11.02
N ALA A 75 14.55 -2.28 -9.96
CA ALA A 75 14.67 -1.76 -8.61
C ALA A 75 16.11 -1.80 -8.09
N SER A 76 16.97 -2.66 -8.67
CA SER A 76 18.39 -2.74 -8.34
C SER A 76 19.21 -1.78 -9.20
N SER A 77 20.05 -0.95 -8.57
CA SER A 77 20.95 -0.03 -9.30
C SER A 77 21.97 -0.76 -10.19
N SER A 78 22.18 -2.06 -9.97
CA SER A 78 23.06 -2.91 -10.79
C SER A 78 22.40 -3.45 -12.07
N ILE A 79 21.09 -3.29 -12.25
CA ILE A 79 20.35 -3.83 -13.39
C ILE A 79 19.62 -2.68 -14.10
N THR A 80 19.86 -2.55 -15.39
CA THR A 80 19.19 -1.58 -16.27
C THR A 80 18.63 -2.28 -17.50
N THR A 81 17.77 -1.60 -18.24
CA THR A 81 17.31 -2.00 -19.56
C THR A 81 18.47 -2.38 -20.49
N SER A 82 19.61 -1.71 -20.41
CA SER A 82 20.81 -2.07 -21.17
C SER A 82 21.38 -3.44 -20.78
N THR A 83 21.37 -3.79 -19.48
CA THR A 83 21.80 -5.12 -19.02
C THR A 83 20.82 -6.22 -19.41
N LEU A 84 19.54 -5.86 -19.59
CA LEU A 84 18.47 -6.78 -19.99
C LEU A 84 18.37 -6.94 -21.51
N LEU A 85 18.92 -6.02 -22.30
CA LEU A 85 18.86 -6.02 -23.77
C LEU A 85 19.31 -7.35 -24.41
N PRO A 86 20.41 -8.00 -23.98
CA PRO A 86 20.80 -9.30 -24.55
C PRO A 86 19.80 -10.42 -24.26
N LEU A 87 19.04 -10.30 -23.18
CA LEU A 87 18.05 -11.29 -22.72
C LEU A 87 16.65 -11.01 -23.28
N ILE A 88 16.36 -9.74 -23.60
CA ILE A 88 15.08 -9.26 -24.13
C ILE A 88 15.39 -8.37 -25.36
N PRO A 89 15.69 -8.97 -26.53
CA PRO A 89 16.07 -8.21 -27.72
C PRO A 89 15.01 -7.22 -28.20
N ALA A 90 13.73 -7.45 -27.86
CA ALA A 90 12.63 -6.53 -28.16
C ALA A 90 12.82 -5.12 -27.57
N LEU A 91 13.66 -4.96 -26.53
CA LEU A 91 14.04 -3.66 -25.98
C LEU A 91 14.75 -2.76 -27.01
N ALA A 92 15.39 -3.35 -28.04
CA ALA A 92 16.04 -2.60 -29.11
C ALA A 92 15.06 -1.78 -29.98
N SER A 93 13.76 -2.07 -29.91
CA SER A 93 12.73 -1.31 -30.62
C SER A 93 12.38 0.03 -29.97
N TYR A 94 12.83 0.27 -28.74
CA TYR A 94 12.55 1.50 -27.98
C TYR A 94 13.73 2.46 -28.02
N SER A 95 13.44 3.76 -27.96
CA SER A 95 14.49 4.77 -27.93
C SER A 95 15.29 4.72 -26.62
N PRO A 96 16.58 5.09 -26.61
CA PRO A 96 17.39 5.17 -25.39
C PRO A 96 16.77 6.07 -24.31
N VAL A 97 16.04 7.11 -24.72
CA VAL A 97 15.34 8.03 -23.80
C VAL A 97 14.22 7.32 -23.06
N LEU A 98 13.42 6.49 -23.74
CA LEU A 98 12.36 5.70 -23.09
C LEU A 98 12.92 4.62 -22.18
N LEU A 99 14.00 3.96 -22.60
CA LEU A 99 14.68 2.94 -21.80
C LEU A 99 15.22 3.54 -20.49
N ALA A 100 15.93 4.68 -20.57
CA ALA A 100 16.41 5.41 -19.40
C ALA A 100 15.26 5.86 -18.49
N ARG A 101 14.15 6.33 -19.07
CA ARG A 101 12.96 6.69 -18.30
C ARG A 101 12.35 5.48 -17.58
N MET A 102 12.32 4.33 -18.23
CA MET A 102 11.84 3.07 -17.63
C MET A 102 12.75 2.59 -16.50
N ASP A 103 14.07 2.73 -16.63
CA ASP A 103 15.02 2.43 -15.56
C ASP A 103 14.74 3.28 -14.31
N ILE A 104 14.46 4.57 -14.51
CA ILE A 104 14.10 5.48 -13.43
C ILE A 104 12.72 5.12 -12.84
N GLU A 105 11.74 4.69 -13.64
CA GLU A 105 10.46 4.20 -13.12
C GLU A 105 10.64 2.93 -12.27
N GLY A 106 11.42 1.96 -12.75
CA GLY A 106 11.73 0.72 -12.04
C GLY A 106 12.46 0.95 -10.72
N THR A 107 13.48 1.82 -10.72
CA THR A 107 14.25 2.19 -9.52
C THR A 107 13.34 2.72 -8.40
N TYR A 108 12.31 3.49 -8.75
CA TYR A 108 11.45 4.16 -7.77
C TYR A 108 10.17 3.40 -7.44
N ALA A 109 9.79 2.40 -8.24
CA ALA A 109 8.56 1.63 -8.05
C ALA A 109 8.39 1.09 -6.61
N PRO A 110 9.42 0.49 -5.96
CA PRO A 110 9.26 0.00 -4.58
C PRO A 110 8.92 1.11 -3.58
N TYR A 111 9.53 2.29 -3.75
CA TYR A 111 9.29 3.44 -2.87
C TYR A 111 7.89 4.04 -3.06
N ILE A 112 7.39 4.03 -4.30
CA ILE A 112 6.02 4.47 -4.61
C ILE A 112 5.03 3.49 -3.98
N THR A 113 5.22 2.18 -4.15
CA THR A 113 4.38 1.15 -3.54
C THR A 113 4.36 1.27 -2.01
N GLN A 114 5.54 1.47 -1.39
CA GLN A 114 5.64 1.68 0.04
C GLN A 114 4.90 2.94 0.49
N GLN A 115 5.02 4.06 -0.24
CA GLN A 115 4.30 5.30 0.08
C GLN A 115 2.79 5.13 -0.01
N THR A 116 2.30 4.47 -1.05
CA THR A 116 0.87 4.19 -1.22
C THR A 116 0.34 3.30 -0.10
N SER A 117 1.08 2.26 0.27
CA SER A 117 0.74 1.37 1.40
C SER A 117 0.69 2.14 2.73
N THR A 118 1.68 3.00 2.99
CA THR A 118 1.71 3.85 4.18
C THR A 118 0.52 4.82 4.20
N ALA A 119 0.22 5.48 3.08
CA ALA A 119 -0.92 6.39 2.97
C ALA A 119 -2.26 5.66 3.21
N ALA A 120 -2.43 4.48 2.61
CA ALA A 120 -3.63 3.65 2.83
C ALA A 120 -3.74 3.17 4.28
N SER A 121 -2.61 2.91 4.97
CA SER A 121 -2.62 2.61 6.40
C SER A 121 -3.03 3.82 7.24
N MET A 122 -2.56 5.02 6.89
CA MET A 122 -2.93 6.25 7.59
C MET A 122 -4.42 6.53 7.48
N VAL A 123 -5.01 6.42 6.28
CA VAL A 123 -6.45 6.59 6.06
C VAL A 123 -7.25 5.59 6.91
N ARG A 124 -6.87 4.31 6.90
CA ARG A 124 -7.52 3.28 7.73
C ARG A 124 -7.43 3.59 9.23
N ASP A 125 -6.30 4.11 9.69
CA ASP A 125 -6.13 4.48 11.10
C ASP A 125 -7.00 5.70 11.46
N GLU A 126 -7.20 6.66 10.54
CA GLU A 126 -8.10 7.81 10.75
C GLU A 126 -9.59 7.43 10.74
N GLU A 127 -9.98 6.46 9.91
CA GLU A 127 -11.33 5.93 9.83
C GLU A 127 -11.69 5.02 11.01
N LEU A 128 -10.68 4.40 11.66
CA LEU A 128 -10.90 3.53 12.81
C LEU A 128 -11.25 4.37 14.05
N LYS A 129 -12.56 4.54 14.26
CA LYS A 129 -13.14 5.27 15.39
C LYS A 129 -12.87 4.58 16.71
N LEU A 130 -12.56 5.40 17.71
CA LEU A 130 -12.45 4.99 19.10
C LEU A 130 -13.77 5.32 19.82
N PRO A 131 -14.35 4.39 20.59
CA PRO A 131 -15.50 4.69 21.44
C PRO A 131 -15.16 5.81 22.42
N GLY A 132 -16.05 6.79 22.59
CA GLY A 132 -15.82 7.91 23.51
C GLY A 132 -15.69 7.46 24.97
N ASP A 133 -16.31 6.34 25.31
CA ASP A 133 -16.31 5.65 26.61
C ASP A 133 -15.23 4.57 26.74
N LEU A 134 -14.28 4.50 25.79
CA LEU A 134 -13.21 3.51 25.81
C LEU A 134 -12.42 3.58 27.12
N ASP A 135 -12.32 2.44 27.82
CA ASP A 135 -11.51 2.32 29.02
C ASP A 135 -10.07 1.96 28.65
N TYR A 136 -9.18 2.95 28.67
CA TYR A 136 -7.76 2.75 28.37
C TYR A 136 -7.03 1.96 29.46
N GLU A 137 -7.55 1.88 30.69
CA GLU A 137 -6.93 1.09 31.76
C GLU A 137 -7.01 -0.41 31.46
N SER A 138 -8.11 -0.85 30.84
CA SER A 138 -8.34 -2.23 30.41
C SER A 138 -7.39 -2.71 29.30
N ILE A 139 -6.69 -1.80 28.62
CA ILE A 139 -5.81 -2.15 27.49
C ILE A 139 -4.45 -2.60 28.01
N SER A 140 -4.24 -3.91 28.00
CA SER A 140 -2.98 -4.53 28.43
C SER A 140 -1.77 -4.01 27.62
N GLY A 141 -0.70 -3.67 28.32
CA GLY A 141 0.58 -3.31 27.75
C GLY A 141 0.79 -1.81 27.52
N LEU A 142 -0.25 -0.98 27.54
CA LEU A 142 -0.04 0.47 27.55
C LEU A 142 0.71 0.91 28.80
N SER A 143 1.66 1.82 28.63
CA SER A 143 2.36 2.43 29.76
C SER A 143 1.41 3.36 30.52
N PHE A 144 1.78 3.69 31.76
CA PHE A 144 1.03 4.65 32.57
C PHE A 144 0.96 6.02 31.90
N GLU A 145 2.04 6.47 31.25
CA GLU A 145 2.08 7.74 30.52
C GLU A 145 1.17 7.71 29.29
N GLU A 146 1.18 6.61 28.53
CA GLU A 146 0.31 6.44 27.37
C GLU A 146 -1.16 6.44 27.76
N LYS A 147 -1.53 5.69 28.80
CA LYS A 147 -2.90 5.67 29.34
C LYS A 147 -3.35 7.05 29.78
N ARG A 148 -2.51 7.76 30.55
CA ARG A 148 -2.81 9.12 31.02
C ARG A 148 -2.96 10.12 29.87
N ALA A 149 -2.12 10.01 28.85
CA ALA A 149 -2.19 10.87 27.68
C ALA A 149 -3.47 10.62 26.86
N LEU A 150 -3.82 9.35 26.61
CA LEU A 150 -5.02 8.94 25.89
C LEU A 150 -6.30 9.30 26.64
N GLU A 151 -6.32 9.10 27.96
CA GLU A 151 -7.44 9.42 28.82
C GLU A 151 -7.70 10.94 28.88
N ARG A 152 -6.63 11.74 28.92
CA ARG A 152 -6.74 13.21 28.92
C ARG A 152 -7.25 13.76 27.59
N VAL A 153 -6.81 13.19 26.47
CA VAL A 153 -7.13 13.72 25.13
C VAL A 153 -8.41 13.12 24.55
N ARG A 154 -8.79 11.89 24.95
CA ARG A 154 -9.93 11.13 24.41
C ARG A 154 -10.01 11.21 22.86
N PRO A 155 -8.98 10.72 22.15
CA PRO A 155 -8.95 10.80 20.69
C PRO A 155 -10.13 10.06 20.05
N GLU A 156 -10.70 10.63 18.99
CA GLU A 156 -11.86 10.05 18.27
C GLU A 156 -11.48 8.93 17.30
N SER A 157 -10.18 8.77 17.00
CA SER A 157 -9.66 7.77 16.07
C SER A 157 -8.26 7.31 16.47
N VAL A 158 -7.87 6.12 15.97
CA VAL A 158 -6.50 5.61 16.13
C VAL A 158 -5.48 6.56 15.48
N GLY A 159 -5.82 7.15 14.33
CA GLY A 159 -4.99 8.13 13.66
C GLY A 159 -4.73 9.36 14.53
N MET A 160 -5.73 9.83 15.28
CA MET A 160 -5.56 10.91 16.25
C MET A 160 -4.74 10.45 17.46
N ALA A 161 -5.00 9.25 17.98
CA ALA A 161 -4.25 8.67 19.11
C ALA A 161 -2.73 8.59 18.83
N ARG A 162 -2.32 8.25 17.59
CA ARG A 162 -0.92 8.25 17.16
C ARG A 162 -0.21 9.61 17.27
N ARG A 163 -0.97 10.71 17.20
CA ARG A 163 -0.46 12.09 17.23
C ARG A 163 -0.52 12.70 18.64
N VAL A 164 -1.07 11.98 19.61
CA VAL A 164 -1.12 12.44 21.01
C VAL A 164 0.28 12.42 21.59
N GLU A 165 0.69 13.56 22.15
CA GLU A 165 1.95 13.68 22.86
C GLU A 165 1.98 12.71 24.06
N GLY A 166 3.05 11.92 24.16
CA GLY A 166 3.19 10.85 25.15
C GLY A 166 2.66 9.49 24.71
N VAL A 167 2.05 9.37 23.52
CA VAL A 167 1.63 8.08 22.95
C VAL A 167 2.69 7.57 21.98
N THR A 168 3.19 6.35 22.22
CA THR A 168 4.15 5.73 21.30
C THR A 168 3.45 5.06 20.12
N PRO A 169 4.16 4.80 19.00
CA PRO A 169 3.61 4.01 17.90
C PRO A 169 3.09 2.63 18.34
N THR A 170 3.77 1.99 19.31
CA THR A 170 3.36 0.71 19.89
C THR A 170 2.08 0.86 20.72
N GLY A 171 1.95 1.93 21.50
CA GLY A 171 0.75 2.24 22.26
C GLY A 171 -0.47 2.42 21.37
N ALA A 172 -0.36 3.24 20.32
CA ALA A 172 -1.44 3.43 19.36
C ALA A 172 -1.82 2.12 18.62
N LEU A 173 -0.85 1.25 18.32
CA LEU A 173 -1.11 -0.07 17.75
C LEU A 173 -1.92 -0.95 18.71
N ARG A 174 -1.61 -0.94 20.01
CA ARG A 174 -2.37 -1.68 21.02
C ARG A 174 -3.82 -1.23 21.10
N VAL A 175 -4.07 0.09 21.08
CA VAL A 175 -5.42 0.64 21.01
C VAL A 175 -6.15 0.14 19.77
N ALA A 176 -5.51 0.18 18.60
CA ALA A 176 -6.10 -0.27 17.35
C ALA A 176 -6.48 -1.77 17.37
N VAL A 177 -5.59 -2.62 17.92
CA VAL A 177 -5.85 -4.06 18.06
C VAL A 177 -6.99 -4.32 19.04
N TYR A 178 -7.01 -3.61 20.17
CA TYR A 178 -8.04 -3.75 21.19
C TYR A 178 -9.44 -3.41 20.64
N VAL A 179 -9.59 -2.28 19.95
CA VAL A 179 -10.88 -1.84 19.38
C VAL A 179 -11.36 -2.78 18.27
N LYS A 180 -10.46 -3.25 17.40
CA LYS A 180 -10.83 -4.28 16.40
C LYS A 180 -11.27 -5.61 17.06
N GLY A 181 -10.66 -5.95 18.20
CA GLY A 181 -11.06 -7.11 19.00
C GLY A 181 -12.47 -6.98 19.60
N ILE A 182 -12.82 -5.80 20.11
CA ILE A 182 -14.17 -5.53 20.64
C ILE A 182 -15.23 -5.66 19.53
N GLY A 183 -14.98 -5.08 18.34
CA GLY A 183 -15.91 -5.16 17.21
C GLY A 183 -16.25 -6.59 16.83
N ARG A 184 -15.22 -7.45 16.69
CA ARG A 184 -15.41 -8.88 16.38
C ARG A 184 -16.18 -9.66 17.46
N ARG A 185 -16.03 -9.27 18.74
CA ARG A 185 -16.75 -9.92 19.84
C ARG A 185 -18.23 -9.56 19.79
N ARG A 186 -18.55 -8.27 19.59
CA ARG A 186 -19.94 -7.80 19.44
C ARG A 186 -20.65 -8.40 18.23
N GLU A 187 -19.97 -8.51 17.08
CA GLU A 187 -20.52 -9.17 15.88
C GLU A 187 -20.81 -10.66 16.11
N ARG A 188 -19.93 -11.38 16.82
CA ARG A 188 -20.19 -12.77 17.18
C ARG A 188 -21.36 -12.90 18.15
N GLU A 189 -21.45 -12.02 19.13
CA GLU A 189 -22.55 -12.00 20.10
C GLU A 189 -23.90 -11.69 19.43
N SER A 190 -23.94 -10.77 18.46
CA SER A 190 -25.16 -10.48 17.70
C SER A 190 -25.58 -11.64 16.80
N MET A 191 -24.65 -12.29 16.11
CA MET A 191 -24.94 -13.48 15.30
C MET A 191 -25.46 -14.65 16.13
N VAL A 192 -24.89 -14.84 17.33
CA VAL A 192 -25.37 -15.86 18.28
C VAL A 192 -26.78 -15.51 18.77
N LYS A 193 -27.03 -14.24 19.11
CA LYS A 193 -28.35 -13.79 19.56
C LYS A 193 -29.43 -13.93 18.46
N GLU A 194 -29.13 -13.52 17.23
CA GLU A 194 -30.03 -13.70 16.07
C GLU A 194 -30.29 -15.18 15.77
N SER A 195 -29.28 -16.05 15.94
CA SER A 195 -29.46 -17.50 15.76
C SER A 195 -30.34 -18.12 16.85
N VAL A 196 -30.21 -17.67 18.10
CA VAL A 196 -31.03 -18.11 19.25
C VAL A 196 -32.47 -17.60 19.12
N GLU A 197 -32.66 -16.34 18.72
CA GLU A 197 -33.98 -15.76 18.43
C GLU A 197 -34.67 -16.45 17.24
N GLY A 198 -33.91 -16.77 16.17
CA GLY A 198 -34.42 -17.52 15.01
C GLY A 198 -34.75 -18.99 15.30
N MET A 199 -34.20 -19.57 16.36
CA MET A 199 -34.51 -20.93 16.82
C MET A 199 -35.70 -20.98 17.80
N GLY A 200 -36.31 -19.83 18.15
CA GLY A 200 -37.52 -19.77 18.97
C GLY A 200 -37.33 -20.19 20.43
N ILE A 201 -36.09 -20.13 20.96
CA ILE A 201 -35.81 -20.46 22.36
C ILE A 201 -36.00 -19.19 23.20
N SER A 202 -37.21 -18.99 23.73
CA SER A 202 -37.48 -17.97 24.73
C SER A 202 -36.77 -18.28 26.05
N GLU A 203 -36.13 -17.28 26.67
CA GLU A 203 -35.34 -17.36 27.91
C GLU A 203 -36.09 -17.89 29.16
N GLU A 204 -37.38 -18.23 29.07
CA GLU A 204 -38.19 -18.70 30.21
C GLU A 204 -37.93 -20.17 30.61
N GLY A 205 -37.06 -20.90 29.92
CA GLY A 205 -36.82 -22.33 30.16
C GLY A 205 -35.78 -22.69 31.25
N LEU A 206 -35.05 -21.74 31.83
CA LEU A 206 -33.92 -22.03 32.72
C LEU A 206 -34.19 -21.76 34.22
N ALA A 207 -35.46 -21.83 34.66
CA ALA A 207 -35.83 -21.61 36.06
C ALA A 207 -36.54 -22.79 36.74
N VAL A 208 -36.79 -23.92 36.07
CA VAL A 208 -37.34 -25.11 36.73
C VAL A 208 -36.74 -26.39 36.14
N ALA A 209 -35.63 -26.83 36.73
CA ALA A 209 -35.24 -28.24 36.88
C ALA A 209 -34.11 -28.34 37.92
#